data_AF-A0A971JID7-F1
#
_entry.id   AF-A0A971JID7-F1
#
_cell.length_a   1.000
_cell.length_b   1.000
_cell.length_c   1.000
_cell.angle_alpha   90.00
_cell.angle_beta   90.00
_cell.angle_gamma   90.00
#
_symmetry.space_group_name_H-M   'P 1'
#
loop_
_entity.id
_entity.type
_entity.pdbx_description
1 polymer ?
#
loop_
_entity_poly.entity_id
_entity_poly.type
_entity_poly.pdbx_seq_one_letter_code
_entity_poly.pdbx_strand_id
1 'polypeptide(L)'
;MPFFRRRRGFTLLEMLVALTVISVGVAVFVGFFDMALALSRNARDRSACLDLARSVLDDVARNPGDYPWPEGDGLQQVALPAERKAQANPPRVLLPGEAAKKRMEARHSRYAWRLFVQKPAPDNPLPVREVTVVVRAGGTSPAVVLTAWVPDTANGEAAQ
;
A
#
# COMPACT_ATOMS: atom_id res chain seq x y z
N MET A 1 -24.39 -43.11 59.44
CA MET A 1 -24.55 -41.77 58.82
C MET A 1 -24.37 -41.90 57.31
N PRO A 2 -25.43 -41.96 56.49
CA PRO A 2 -25.27 -42.03 55.05
C PRO A 2 -25.07 -40.62 54.48
N PHE A 3 -23.97 -40.40 53.75
CA PHE A 3 -23.76 -39.19 52.98
C PHE A 3 -24.65 -39.23 51.73
N PHE A 4 -25.70 -38.41 51.67
CA PHE A 4 -26.44 -38.18 50.44
C PHE A 4 -25.52 -37.50 49.42
N ARG A 5 -24.94 -38.28 48.51
CA ARG A 5 -24.36 -37.75 47.26
C ARG A 5 -25.50 -37.12 46.46
N ARG A 6 -25.68 -35.80 46.58
CA ARG A 6 -26.53 -35.02 45.66
C ARG A 6 -25.95 -35.18 44.26
N ARG A 7 -26.57 -36.03 43.44
CA ARG A 7 -26.35 -36.04 41.99
C ARG A 7 -26.85 -34.68 41.49
N ARG A 8 -25.93 -33.77 41.16
CA ARG A 8 -26.25 -32.50 40.48
C ARG A 8 -26.72 -32.85 39.07
N GLY A 9 -28.03 -32.88 38.86
CA GLY A 9 -28.60 -33.01 37.52
C GLY A 9 -28.35 -31.71 36.76
N PHE A 10 -27.85 -31.82 35.53
CA PHE A 10 -27.68 -30.69 34.62
C PHE A 10 -29.06 -30.05 34.40
N THR A 11 -29.21 -28.78 34.76
CA THR A 11 -30.49 -28.08 34.58
C THR A 11 -30.59 -27.53 33.17
N LEU A 12 -31.80 -27.45 32.60
CA LEU A 12 -32.04 -26.80 31.30
C LEU A 12 -31.54 -25.35 31.29
N LEU A 13 -31.65 -24.68 32.43
CA LEU A 13 -31.15 -23.32 32.62
C LEU A 13 -29.62 -23.25 32.47
N GLU A 14 -28.89 -24.20 33.04
CA GLU A 14 -27.42 -24.27 32.93
C GLU A 14 -26.97 -24.51 31.49
N MET A 15 -27.68 -25.36 30.74
CA MET A 15 -27.43 -25.55 29.32
C MET A 15 -27.74 -24.31 28.49
N LEU A 16 -28.83 -23.59 28.80
CA LEU A 16 -29.15 -22.33 28.14
C LEU A 16 -28.06 -21.28 28.39
N VAL A 17 -27.64 -21.11 29.64
CA VAL A 17 -26.57 -20.16 30.01
C VAL A 17 -25.26 -20.54 29.33
N ALA A 18 -24.88 -21.83 29.33
CA ALA A 18 -23.68 -22.29 28.64
C ALA A 18 -23.72 -21.97 27.14
N LEU A 19 -24.85 -22.23 26.48
CA LEU A 19 -25.04 -21.92 25.05
C LEU A 19 -24.98 -20.41 24.79
N THR A 20 -25.56 -19.58 25.67
CA THR A 20 -25.48 -18.12 25.54
C THR A 20 -24.03 -17.63 25.67
N VAL A 21 -23.29 -18.11 26.66
CA VAL A 21 -21.88 -17.75 26.86
C VAL A 21 -21.03 -18.18 25.66
N ILE A 22 -21.24 -19.40 25.15
CA ILE A 22 -20.56 -19.89 23.94
C ILE A 22 -20.89 -19.00 22.74
N SER A 23 -22.16 -18.66 22.55
CA SER A 23 -22.60 -17.81 21.43
C SER A 23 -21.93 -16.43 21.46
N VAL A 24 -21.89 -15.78 22.64
CA VAL A 24 -21.17 -14.51 22.82
C VAL A 24 -19.68 -14.68 22.55
N GLY A 25 -19.07 -15.77 23.04
CA GLY A 25 -17.66 -16.07 22.80
C GLY A 25 -17.33 -16.23 21.31
N VAL A 26 -18.16 -16.95 20.57
CA VAL A 26 -18.01 -17.13 19.10
C VAL A 26 -18.13 -15.79 18.38
N ALA A 27 -19.11 -14.95 18.73
CA ALA A 27 -19.29 -13.65 18.10
C ALA A 27 -18.06 -12.75 18.27
N VAL A 28 -17.49 -12.71 19.48
CA VAL A 28 -16.25 -11.96 19.77
C VAL A 28 -15.08 -12.51 18.96
N PHE A 29 -14.94 -13.84 18.87
CA PHE A 29 -13.86 -14.47 18.10
C PHE A 29 -13.94 -14.17 16.60
N VAL A 30 -15.14 -14.20 16.01
CA VAL A 30 -15.36 -13.82 14.61
C VAL A 30 -14.97 -12.35 14.39
N GLY A 31 -15.34 -11.45 15.30
CA GLY A 31 -14.95 -10.04 15.23
C GLY A 31 -13.43 -9.84 15.25
N PHE A 32 -12.71 -10.56 16.11
CA PHE A 32 -11.25 -10.54 16.12
C PHE A 32 -10.64 -11.08 14.83
N PHE A 33 -11.22 -12.14 14.26
CA PHE A 33 -10.76 -12.71 13.01
C PHE A 33 -10.89 -11.73 11.84
N ASP A 34 -12.03 -11.03 11.73
CA ASP A 34 -12.24 -10.00 10.71
C ASP A 34 -11.26 -8.83 10.88
N MET A 35 -11.01 -8.40 12.12
CA MET A 35 -10.00 -7.36 12.41
C MET A 35 -8.60 -7.81 11.99
N ALA A 36 -8.22 -9.06 12.28
CA ALA A 36 -6.92 -9.60 11.88
C ALA A 36 -6.79 -9.70 10.35
N LEU A 37 -7.85 -10.09 9.64
CA LEU A 37 -7.88 -10.10 8.18
C LEU A 37 -7.74 -8.69 7.59
N ALA A 38 -8.46 -7.71 8.13
CA ALA A 38 -8.37 -6.32 7.70
C ALA A 38 -6.97 -5.75 7.93
N LEU A 39 -6.37 -6.01 9.10
CA LEU A 39 -5.01 -5.60 9.41
C LEU A 39 -3.98 -6.24 8.46
N SER A 40 -4.12 -7.55 8.19
CA SER A 40 -3.25 -8.27 7.26
C SER A 40 -3.35 -7.71 5.84
N ARG A 41 -4.55 -7.40 5.37
CA ARG A 41 -4.77 -6.75 4.06
C ARG A 41 -4.11 -5.37 4.02
N ASN A 42 -4.35 -4.53 5.03
CA ASN A 42 -3.77 -3.20 5.11
C ASN A 42 -2.22 -3.23 5.14
N ALA A 43 -1.62 -4.17 5.87
CA ALA A 43 -0.17 -4.34 5.91
C ALA A 43 0.40 -4.74 4.54
N ARG A 44 -0.25 -5.69 3.84
CA ARG A 44 0.14 -6.10 2.48
C ARG A 44 0.03 -4.94 1.48
N ASP A 45 -1.06 -4.19 1.55
CA ASP A 45 -1.33 -3.05 0.68
C ASP A 45 -0.29 -1.95 0.90
N ARG A 46 0.05 -1.67 2.17
CA ARG A 46 1.09 -0.71 2.53
C ARG A 46 2.47 -1.14 2.04
N SER A 47 2.82 -2.42 2.17
CA SER A 47 4.09 -2.96 1.64
C SER A 47 4.17 -2.77 0.13
N ALA A 48 3.13 -3.16 -0.61
CA ALA A 48 3.09 -3.03 -2.06
C ALA A 48 3.17 -1.56 -2.51
N CYS A 49 2.51 -0.64 -1.79
CA CYS A 49 2.64 0.79 -2.05
C CYS A 49 4.06 1.32 -1.80
N LEU A 50 4.74 0.86 -0.74
CA LEU A 50 6.13 1.22 -0.44
C LEU A 50 7.08 0.70 -1.52
N ASP A 51 6.94 -0.55 -1.92
CA ASP A 51 7.76 -1.17 -2.98
C ASP A 51 7.58 -0.43 -4.31
N LEU A 52 6.33 -0.07 -4.64
CA LEU A 52 6.04 0.73 -5.83
C LEU A 52 6.66 2.13 -5.72
N ALA A 53 6.48 2.82 -4.59
CA ALA A 53 7.03 4.15 -4.37
C ALA A 53 8.56 4.16 -4.53
N ARG A 54 9.23 3.15 -3.94
CA ARG A 54 10.67 2.97 -4.06
C ARG A 54 11.08 2.69 -5.51
N SER A 55 10.37 1.81 -6.21
CA SER A 55 10.67 1.53 -7.63
C SER A 55 10.56 2.75 -8.53
N VAL A 56 9.59 3.64 -8.25
CA VAL A 56 9.40 4.90 -8.98
C VAL A 56 10.53 5.87 -8.65
N LEU A 57 10.90 6.02 -7.37
CA LEU A 57 12.02 6.87 -6.97
C LEU A 57 13.35 6.39 -7.55
N ASP A 58 13.64 5.09 -7.48
CA ASP A 58 14.86 4.50 -8.02
C ASP A 58 14.95 4.68 -9.54
N ASP A 59 13.81 4.69 -10.23
CA ASP A 59 13.75 4.94 -11.66
C ASP A 59 13.93 6.43 -11.99
N VAL A 60 13.26 7.34 -11.27
CA VAL A 60 13.45 8.79 -11.42
C VAL A 60 14.90 9.19 -11.13
N ALA A 61 15.53 8.59 -10.12
CA ALA A 61 16.92 8.83 -9.78
C ALA A 61 17.90 8.33 -10.85
N ARG A 62 17.55 7.24 -11.55
CA ARG A 62 18.38 6.68 -12.62
C ARG A 62 18.22 7.42 -13.95
N ASN A 63 17.00 7.85 -14.28
CA ASN A 63 16.68 8.49 -15.56
C ASN A 63 15.96 9.83 -15.34
N PRO A 64 16.56 10.79 -14.62
CA PRO A 64 15.94 12.09 -14.36
C PRO A 64 15.64 12.88 -15.65
N GLY A 65 16.40 12.66 -16.73
CA GLY A 65 16.17 13.33 -18.03
C GLY A 65 14.87 12.95 -18.74
N ASP A 66 14.27 11.81 -18.40
CA ASP A 66 13.03 11.34 -19.03
C ASP A 66 11.78 12.10 -18.57
N TYR A 67 11.90 12.85 -17.46
CA TYR A 67 10.75 13.46 -16.79
C TYR A 67 10.60 14.94 -17.16
N PRO A 68 9.38 15.40 -17.52
CA PRO A 68 9.12 16.80 -17.81
C PRO A 68 9.05 17.60 -16.52
N TRP A 69 10.18 18.19 -16.13
CA TRP A 69 10.30 18.94 -14.90
C TRP A 69 9.61 20.31 -14.99
N PRO A 70 8.65 20.62 -14.10
CA PRO A 70 8.07 21.95 -14.04
C PRO A 70 9.07 22.97 -13.47
N GLU A 71 9.05 24.20 -14.00
CA GLU A 71 9.98 25.29 -13.62
C GLU A 71 9.47 26.17 -12.46
N GLY A 72 8.20 26.04 -12.07
CA GLY A 72 7.62 26.93 -11.09
C GLY A 72 8.05 26.64 -9.65
N ASP A 73 7.78 27.59 -8.76
CA ASP A 73 8.11 27.48 -7.35
C ASP A 73 7.07 26.63 -6.59
N GLY A 74 7.52 26.01 -5.48
CA GLY A 74 6.68 25.18 -4.60
C GLY A 74 6.58 23.72 -5.01
N LEU A 75 5.64 22.99 -4.39
CA LEU A 75 5.39 21.57 -4.65
C LEU A 75 4.49 21.42 -5.89
N GLN A 76 5.03 20.86 -6.97
CA GLN A 76 4.34 20.75 -8.25
C GLN A 76 4.23 19.29 -8.69
N GLN A 77 3.06 18.91 -9.24
CA GLN A 77 2.89 17.57 -9.79
C GLN A 77 3.61 17.46 -11.13
N VAL A 78 4.46 16.45 -11.27
CA VAL A 78 5.20 16.15 -12.50
C VAL A 78 4.29 15.34 -13.43
N ALA A 79 4.21 15.74 -14.70
CA ALA A 79 3.50 14.97 -15.72
C ALA A 79 4.27 13.66 -16.00
N LEU A 80 3.53 12.58 -16.24
CA LEU A 80 4.18 11.32 -16.61
C LEU A 80 4.62 11.34 -18.08
N PRO A 81 5.80 10.77 -18.40
CA PRO A 81 6.17 10.46 -19.78
C PRO A 81 5.11 9.57 -20.44
N ALA A 82 4.90 9.72 -21.76
CA ALA A 82 3.82 9.04 -22.49
C ALA A 82 3.89 7.50 -22.38
N GLU A 83 5.09 6.93 -22.22
CA GLU A 83 5.32 5.50 -22.08
C GLU A 83 4.98 4.96 -20.69
N ARG A 84 4.83 5.84 -19.69
CA ARG A 84 4.63 5.48 -18.28
C ARG A 84 3.18 5.63 -17.88
N LYS A 85 2.68 4.61 -17.18
CA LYS A 85 1.35 4.62 -16.57
C LYS A 85 1.46 4.99 -15.10
N ALA A 86 0.55 5.83 -14.62
CA ALA A 86 0.40 6.18 -13.21
C ALA A 86 -0.16 5.03 -12.34
N GLN A 87 0.01 3.78 -12.78
CA GLN A 87 -0.50 2.57 -12.16
C GLN A 87 0.60 1.52 -12.05
N ALA A 88 0.53 0.65 -11.05
CA ALA A 88 1.49 -0.44 -10.93
C ALA A 88 1.37 -1.42 -12.10
N ASN A 89 2.50 -1.80 -12.68
CA ASN A 89 2.53 -2.88 -13.65
C ASN A 89 2.38 -4.23 -12.94
N PRO A 90 1.58 -5.16 -13.48
CA PRO A 90 1.54 -6.53 -12.98
C PRO A 90 2.88 -7.23 -13.23
N PRO A 91 3.29 -8.16 -12.36
CA PRO A 91 4.51 -8.93 -12.56
C PRO A 91 4.42 -9.76 -13.85
N ARG A 92 5.49 -9.77 -14.64
CA ARG A 92 5.62 -10.58 -15.86
C ARG A 92 5.98 -12.02 -15.49
N VAL A 93 5.04 -12.74 -14.89
CA VAL A 93 5.21 -14.16 -14.52
C VAL A 93 4.19 -15.03 -15.25
N LEU A 94 4.58 -16.26 -15.58
CA LEU A 94 3.66 -17.24 -16.13
C LEU A 94 2.68 -17.69 -15.05
N LEU A 95 1.39 -17.42 -15.26
CA LEU A 95 0.32 -17.82 -14.35
C LEU A 95 -0.46 -19.00 -14.93
N PRO A 96 -0.84 -19.99 -14.11
CA PRO A 96 -1.62 -21.13 -14.56
C PRO A 96 -3.06 -20.68 -14.85
N GLY A 97 -3.31 -20.33 -16.11
CA GLY A 97 -4.62 -20.00 -16.64
C GLY A 97 -4.99 -18.51 -16.61
N GLU A 98 -5.88 -18.16 -17.53
CA GLU A 98 -6.31 -16.77 -17.79
C GLU A 98 -6.98 -16.11 -16.57
N ALA A 99 -7.71 -16.88 -15.76
CA ALA A 99 -8.36 -16.36 -14.56
C ALA A 99 -7.36 -15.89 -13.49
N ALA A 100 -6.22 -16.58 -13.34
CA ALA A 100 -5.19 -16.18 -12.40
C ALA A 100 -4.51 -14.88 -12.86
N LYS A 101 -4.24 -14.75 -14.17
CA LYS A 101 -3.72 -13.54 -14.79
C LYS A 101 -4.63 -12.34 -14.58
N LYS A 102 -5.91 -12.45 -14.91
CA LYS A 102 -6.90 -11.37 -14.72
C LYS A 102 -7.00 -10.92 -13.26
N ARG A 103 -6.96 -11.85 -12.30
CA ARG A 103 -6.95 -11.50 -10.86
C ARG A 103 -5.68 -10.74 -10.45
N MET A 104 -4.52 -11.10 -11.00
CA MET A 104 -3.27 -10.40 -10.74
C MET A 104 -3.30 -8.99 -11.32
N GLU A 105 -3.72 -8.85 -12.57
CA GLU A 105 -3.85 -7.55 -13.26
C GLU A 105 -4.82 -6.63 -12.52
N ALA A 106 -6.01 -7.13 -12.15
CA ALA A 106 -6.99 -6.38 -11.37
C ALA A 106 -6.47 -5.96 -9.98
N ARG A 107 -5.61 -6.79 -9.36
CA ARG A 107 -4.97 -6.44 -8.09
C ARG A 107 -3.95 -5.32 -8.26
N HIS A 108 -3.14 -5.35 -9.33
CA HIS A 108 -2.09 -4.36 -9.54
C HIS A 108 -2.64 -3.03 -10.06
N SER A 109 -3.67 -3.03 -10.90
CA SER A 109 -4.28 -1.82 -11.45
C SER A 109 -4.88 -0.88 -10.41
N ARG A 110 -5.16 -1.38 -9.19
CA ARG A 110 -5.66 -0.56 -8.08
C ARG A 110 -4.61 0.37 -7.49
N TYR A 111 -3.32 0.10 -7.66
CA TYR A 111 -2.27 0.93 -7.10
C TYR A 111 -1.97 2.05 -8.08
N ALA A 112 -2.20 3.29 -7.65
CA ALA A 112 -1.92 4.48 -8.43
C ALA A 112 -0.85 5.31 -7.75
N TRP A 113 0.02 5.94 -8.55
CA TRP A 113 1.08 6.79 -8.05
C TRP A 113 1.06 8.17 -8.71
N ARG A 114 1.59 9.15 -7.99
CA ARG A 114 1.81 10.52 -8.46
C ARG A 114 3.19 10.98 -8.04
N LEU A 115 3.82 11.76 -8.90
CA LEU A 115 5.13 12.34 -8.68
C LEU A 115 4.99 13.83 -8.46
N PHE A 116 5.68 14.33 -7.44
CA PHE A 116 5.76 15.75 -7.14
C PHE A 116 7.23 16.14 -7.05
N VAL A 117 7.52 17.36 -7.45
CA VAL A 117 8.84 17.96 -7.29
C VAL A 117 8.70 19.27 -6.53
N GLN A 118 9.68 19.57 -5.70
CA GLN A 118 9.83 20.85 -5.07
C GLN A 118 11.23 21.39 -5.41
N LYS A 119 11.24 22.64 -5.89
CA LYS A 119 12.50 23.34 -6.14
C LYS A 119 13.22 23.56 -4.81
N PRO A 120 14.52 23.25 -4.71
CA PRO A 120 15.29 23.52 -3.50
C PRO A 120 15.26 25.01 -3.17
N ALA A 121 15.42 25.35 -1.89
CA ALA A 121 15.56 26.73 -1.46
C ALA A 121 16.70 27.42 -2.24
N PRO A 122 16.57 28.72 -2.57
CA PRO A 122 17.56 29.43 -3.38
C PRO A 122 18.98 29.46 -2.78
N ASP A 123 19.11 29.26 -1.46
CA ASP A 123 20.39 29.15 -0.75
C ASP A 123 21.01 27.74 -0.78
N ASN A 124 20.38 26.75 -1.43
CA ASN A 124 20.95 25.41 -1.53
C ASN A 124 22.05 25.38 -2.62
N PRO A 125 23.33 25.18 -2.26
CA PRO A 125 24.42 25.18 -3.23
C PRO A 125 24.48 23.88 -4.05
N LEU A 126 23.68 22.86 -3.72
CA LEU A 126 23.71 21.56 -4.39
C LEU A 126 22.73 21.53 -5.56
N PRO A 127 23.13 21.01 -6.75
CA PRO A 127 22.25 20.82 -7.89
C PRO A 127 21.36 19.60 -7.65
N VAL A 128 20.40 19.72 -6.74
CA VAL A 128 19.47 18.65 -6.35
C VAL A 128 18.05 19.17 -6.28
N ARG A 129 17.09 18.32 -6.64
CA ARG A 129 15.65 18.57 -6.53
C ARG A 129 15.04 17.62 -5.51
N GLU A 130 14.07 18.11 -4.74
CA GLU A 130 13.31 17.26 -3.83
C GLU A 130 12.16 16.63 -4.59
N VAL A 131 12.11 15.30 -4.62
CA VAL A 131 11.10 14.53 -5.34
C VAL A 131 10.28 13.75 -4.34
N THR A 132 8.96 13.90 -4.41
CA THR A 132 8.01 13.20 -3.55
C THR A 132 7.12 12.29 -4.39
N VAL A 133 7.12 11.00 -4.08
CA VAL A 133 6.25 10.00 -4.69
C VAL A 133 5.13 9.65 -3.72
N VAL A 134 3.89 9.78 -4.20
CA VAL A 134 2.67 9.46 -3.45
C VAL A 134 2.01 8.26 -4.11
N VAL A 135 1.79 7.18 -3.35
CA VAL A 135 1.17 5.94 -3.83
C VAL A 135 -0.07 5.61 -3.01
N ARG A 136 -1.15 5.19 -3.67
CA ARG A 136 -2.40 4.76 -3.02
C ARG A 136 -2.90 3.43 -3.58
N ALA A 137 -3.39 2.57 -2.70
CA ALA A 137 -4.11 1.34 -3.06
C ALA A 137 -5.61 1.65 -3.25
N GLY A 138 -6.00 2.23 -4.38
CA GLY A 138 -7.38 2.67 -4.64
C GLY A 138 -7.72 4.06 -4.06
N GLY A 139 -8.95 4.51 -4.27
CA GLY A 139 -9.35 5.91 -4.01
C GLY A 139 -9.45 6.33 -2.55
N THR A 140 -9.83 5.42 -1.65
CA THR A 140 -10.09 5.72 -0.22
C THR A 140 -8.97 5.27 0.72
N SER A 141 -8.00 4.50 0.22
CA SER A 141 -6.91 3.99 1.04
C SER A 141 -5.91 5.09 1.43
N PRO A 142 -5.28 4.96 2.61
CA PRO A 142 -4.22 5.87 3.03
C PRO A 142 -3.08 5.84 2.01
N ALA A 143 -2.50 7.01 1.77
CA ALA A 143 -1.35 7.12 0.88
C ALA A 143 -0.06 6.73 1.60
N VAL A 144 0.83 6.08 0.86
CA VAL A 144 2.25 6.00 1.21
C VAL A 144 2.96 7.14 0.49
N VAL A 145 3.81 7.85 1.22
CA VAL A 145 4.59 8.97 0.69
C VAL A 145 6.06 8.69 0.95
N LEU A 146 6.88 8.77 -0.08
CA LEU A 146 8.33 8.73 0.03
C LEU A 146 8.91 9.96 -0.64
N THR A 147 9.91 10.56 0.00
CA THR A 147 10.59 11.77 -0.48
C THR A 147 12.08 11.50 -0.56
N ALA A 148 12.71 11.93 -1.65
CA ALA A 148 14.13 11.78 -1.88
C ALA A 148 14.71 12.97 -2.64
N TRP A 149 16.00 13.19 -2.48
CA TRP A 149 16.75 14.16 -3.29
C TRP A 149 17.27 13.47 -4.54
N VAL A 150 17.01 14.07 -5.70
CA VAL A 150 17.46 13.58 -7.01
C VAL A 150 18.41 14.63 -7.59
N PRO A 151 19.54 14.25 -8.20
CA PRO A 151 20.42 15.20 -8.85
C PRO A 151 19.67 15.94 -9.95
N ASP A 152 19.93 17.24 -10.04
CA ASP A 152 19.54 18.04 -11.18
C ASP A 152 20.43 17.61 -12.34
N THR A 153 19.87 16.96 -13.36
CA THR A 153 20.61 16.85 -14.62
C THR A 153 20.70 18.24 -15.20
N ALA A 154 21.76 18.96 -14.85
CA ALA A 154 22.34 19.91 -15.79
C ALA A 154 22.41 19.18 -17.13
N ASN A 155 21.63 19.68 -18.10
CA ASN A 155 21.51 19.20 -19.47
C ASN A 155 22.50 18.11 -19.81
N GLY A 156 22.01 16.91 -20.13
CA GLY A 156 22.79 15.98 -20.91
C GLY A 156 23.26 16.74 -22.15
N GLU A 157 24.53 17.15 -22.13
CA GLU A 157 25.36 17.15 -23.31
C GLU A 157 24.97 15.89 -24.07
N ALA A 158 24.48 16.13 -25.28
CA ALA A 158 24.31 15.11 -26.28
C ALA A 158 25.54 14.21 -26.22
N ALA A 159 25.34 12.94 -25.86
CA ALA A 159 26.31 11.91 -26.14
C ALA A 159 26.50 11.88 -27.66
N GLN A 160 27.54 12.59 -28.12
CA GLN A 160 28.15 12.43 -29.43
C GLN A 160 29.03 11.18 -29.40
#